data_AF-A0A6G3TXI6-F1
#
_entry.id   AF-A0A6G3TXI6-F1
#
_cell.length_a   1.000
_cell.length_b   1.000
_cell.length_c   1.000
_cell.angle_alpha   90.00
_cell.angle_beta   90.00
_cell.angle_gamma   90.00
#
_symmetry.space_group_name_H-M   'P 1'
#
loop_
_entity.id
_entity.type
_entity.pdbx_description
1 polymer ?
#
loop_
_entity_poly.entity_id
_entity_poly.type
_entity_poly.pdbx_seq_one_letter_code
_entity_poly.pdbx_strand_id
1 'polypeptide(L)'
;MTSRAARKYRIARAVQRRINPVLRRLPFQTVLETTGRVSGLPRATPVGGRRTGDAFWLVSEFGERSQYVRNIRADPRVRVRLRGRWHTGTAVLLPDDDPRAR
;
A
#
# COMPACT_ATOMS: atom_id res chain seq x y z
N MET A 1 4.66 -17.83 -21.19
CA MET A 1 3.66 -18.71 -20.53
C MET A 1 3.07 -18.06 -19.26
N THR A 2 2.34 -16.94 -19.36
CA THR A 2 1.96 -16.05 -18.23
C THR A 2 0.45 -16.03 -17.92
N SER A 3 -0.23 -17.19 -18.00
CA SER A 3 -1.69 -17.30 -17.84
C SER A 3 -2.17 -17.34 -16.36
N ARG A 4 -1.43 -18.00 -15.47
CA ARG A 4 -1.87 -18.27 -14.08
C ARG A 4 -1.70 -17.06 -13.15
N ALA A 5 -0.60 -16.31 -13.28
CA ALA A 5 -0.32 -15.12 -12.48
C ALA A 5 -1.28 -13.95 -12.80
N ALA A 6 -1.63 -13.76 -14.08
CA ALA A 6 -2.59 -12.74 -14.50
C ALA A 6 -4.03 -13.05 -14.02
N ARG A 7 -4.41 -14.34 -13.95
CA ARG A 7 -5.71 -14.77 -13.41
C ARG A 7 -5.77 -14.58 -11.88
N LYS A 8 -4.73 -14.98 -11.14
CA LYS A 8 -4.62 -14.72 -9.69
C LYS A 8 -4.69 -13.22 -9.38
N TYR A 9 -3.97 -12.39 -10.14
CA TYR A 9 -4.02 -10.93 -10.01
C TYR A 9 -5.44 -10.36 -10.19
N ARG A 10 -6.18 -10.81 -11.21
CA ARG A 10 -7.55 -10.35 -11.45
C ARG A 10 -8.50 -10.75 -10.32
N ILE A 11 -8.38 -11.97 -9.81
CA ILE A 11 -9.21 -12.48 -8.72
C ILE A 11 -8.90 -11.73 -7.41
N ALA A 12 -7.62 -11.61 -7.04
CA ALA A 12 -7.20 -10.87 -5.85
C ALA A 12 -7.66 -9.41 -5.89
N ARG A 13 -7.50 -8.74 -7.03
CA ARG A 13 -7.96 -7.35 -7.23
C ARG A 13 -9.49 -7.20 -7.10
N ALA A 14 -10.25 -8.17 -7.59
CA ALA A 14 -11.72 -8.15 -7.50
C ALA A 14 -12.20 -8.34 -6.06
N VAL A 15 -11.58 -9.27 -5.32
CA VAL A 15 -11.86 -9.50 -3.90
C VAL A 15 -11.45 -8.28 -3.06
N GLN A 16 -10.24 -7.76 -3.27
CA GLN A 16 -9.75 -6.54 -2.60
C GLN A 16 -10.67 -5.34 -2.84
N ARG A 17 -11.18 -5.13 -4.06
CA ARG A 17 -12.13 -4.04 -4.34
C ARG A 17 -13.41 -4.10 -3.49
N ARG A 18 -13.87 -5.31 -3.14
CA ARG A 18 -15.08 -5.50 -2.31
C ARG A 18 -14.79 -5.38 -0.82
N ILE A 19 -13.63 -5.85 -0.36
CA ILE A 19 -13.31 -5.90 1.08
C ILE A 19 -12.64 -4.60 1.57
N ASN A 20 -11.84 -3.94 0.72
CA ASN A 20 -11.07 -2.75 1.10
C ASN A 20 -11.93 -1.60 1.66
N PRO A 21 -13.16 -1.30 1.18
CA PRO A 21 -14.00 -0.25 1.78
C PRO A 21 -14.31 -0.48 3.27
N VAL A 22 -14.53 -1.74 3.67
CA VAL A 22 -14.81 -2.11 5.06
C VAL A 22 -13.52 -2.02 5.88
N LEU A 23 -12.43 -2.62 5.40
CA LEU A 23 -11.13 -2.58 6.08
C LEU A 23 -10.61 -1.15 6.31
N ARG A 24 -10.88 -0.22 5.38
CA ARG A 24 -10.53 1.20 5.55
C ARG A 24 -11.24 1.85 6.75
N ARG A 25 -12.41 1.36 7.15
CA ARG A 25 -13.19 1.90 8.28
C ARG A 25 -12.80 1.29 9.63
N LEU A 26 -12.12 0.14 9.64
CA LEU A 26 -11.72 -0.51 10.89
C LEU A 26 -10.55 0.23 11.56
N PRO A 27 -10.65 0.59 12.85
CA PRO A 27 -9.61 1.38 13.54
C PRO A 27 -8.29 0.62 13.73
N PHE A 28 -8.35 -0.71 13.72
CA PHE A 28 -7.18 -1.60 13.89
C PHE A 28 -6.42 -1.84 12.58
N GLN A 29 -7.04 -1.55 11.43
CA GLN A 29 -6.40 -1.76 10.14
C GLN A 29 -5.38 -0.66 9.85
N THR A 30 -4.18 -1.07 9.45
CA THR A 30 -3.18 -0.13 8.94
C THR A 30 -3.58 0.35 7.55
N VAL A 31 -3.60 1.66 7.36
CA VAL A 31 -4.03 2.30 6.12
C VAL A 31 -2.96 3.25 5.64
N LEU A 32 -2.46 3.01 4.44
CA LEU A 32 -1.56 3.93 3.74
C LEU A 32 -2.38 4.87 2.86
N GLU A 33 -2.21 6.17 3.01
CA GLU A 33 -2.74 7.16 2.09
C GLU A 33 -1.65 7.75 1.20
N THR A 34 -1.96 7.81 -0.09
CA THR A 34 -1.09 8.36 -1.14
C THR A 34 -1.85 9.39 -1.98
N THR A 35 -1.14 10.29 -2.64
CA THR A 35 -1.72 11.23 -3.60
C THR A 35 -1.94 10.55 -4.94
N GLY A 36 -3.16 10.58 -5.48
CA GLY A 36 -3.43 9.98 -6.79
C GLY A 36 -2.74 10.73 -7.91
N ARG A 37 -1.69 10.17 -8.52
CA ARG A 37 -0.84 10.86 -9.52
C ARG A 37 -1.55 11.50 -10.73
N VAL A 38 -2.74 11.00 -11.09
CA VAL A 38 -3.55 11.54 -12.20
C VAL A 38 -4.60 12.53 -11.68
N SER A 39 -5.17 12.27 -10.51
CA SER A 39 -6.33 13.00 -9.99
C SER A 39 -5.99 14.05 -8.95
N GLY A 40 -4.80 14.05 -8.38
CA GLY A 40 -4.43 14.81 -7.16
C GLY A 40 -5.13 14.35 -5.88
N LEU A 41 -6.24 13.58 -5.96
CA LEU A 41 -7.04 13.20 -4.79
C LEU A 41 -6.35 12.18 -3.86
N PRO A 42 -6.61 12.25 -2.54
CA PRO A 42 -6.14 11.26 -1.56
C PRO A 42 -6.67 9.83 -1.84
N ARG A 43 -5.77 8.85 -1.77
CA ARG A 43 -6.04 7.42 -2.02
C ARG A 43 -5.57 6.58 -0.84
N ALA A 44 -6.51 6.26 0.06
CA ALA A 44 -6.26 5.35 1.18
C ALA A 44 -6.36 3.87 0.76
N THR A 45 -5.37 3.07 1.12
CA THR A 45 -5.23 1.64 0.82
C THR A 45 -4.92 0.89 2.12
N PRO A 46 -5.72 -0.11 2.51
CA PRO A 46 -5.34 -1.02 3.59
C PRO A 46 -4.05 -1.74 3.20
N VAL A 47 -3.05 -1.70 4.08
CA VAL A 47 -1.78 -2.39 3.87
C VAL A 47 -1.47 -3.25 5.09
N GLY A 48 -0.80 -4.37 4.86
CA GLY A 48 -0.07 -5.08 5.90
C GLY A 48 1.32 -4.48 6.05
N GLY A 49 1.91 -4.62 7.24
CA GLY A 49 3.26 -4.12 7.49
C GLY A 49 3.61 -4.09 8.96
N ARG A 50 4.84 -3.67 9.24
CA ARG A 50 5.40 -3.58 10.59
C ARG A 50 6.02 -2.21 10.80
N ARG A 51 5.78 -1.62 11.97
CA ARG A 51 6.52 -0.44 12.41
C ARG A 51 7.78 -0.88 13.14
N THR A 52 8.93 -0.35 12.72
CA THR A 52 10.23 -0.54 13.38
C THR A 52 10.80 0.85 13.65
N GLY A 53 10.84 1.24 14.92
CA GLY A 53 11.19 2.60 15.33
C GLY A 53 10.20 3.64 14.78
N ASP A 54 10.72 4.57 14.00
CA ASP A 54 10.04 5.65 13.29
C ASP A 54 9.63 5.27 11.85
N ALA A 55 10.15 4.16 11.32
CA ALA A 55 9.81 3.66 9.99
C ALA A 55 8.64 2.67 10.01
N PHE A 56 7.81 2.72 8.96
CA PHE A 56 6.79 1.72 8.68
C PHE A 56 7.14 0.95 7.41
N TRP A 57 7.33 -0.35 7.57
CA TRP A 57 7.68 -1.29 6.51
C TRP A 57 6.44 -1.97 5.96
N LEU A 58 6.30 -1.98 4.64
CA LEU A 58 5.26 -2.73 3.94
C LEU A 58 5.85 -3.38 2.70
N VAL A 59 5.35 -4.57 2.37
CA VAL A 59 5.73 -5.28 1.15
C VAL A 59 4.60 -5.14 0.14
N SER A 60 4.93 -4.71 -1.08
CA SER A 60 3.94 -4.59 -2.14
C SER A 60 3.61 -5.94 -2.74
N GLU A 61 2.38 -6.42 -2.52
CA GLU A 61 1.88 -7.69 -3.09
C GLU A 61 2.06 -7.79 -4.62
N PHE A 62 1.98 -6.66 -5.33
CA PHE A 62 2.10 -6.63 -6.79
C PHE A 62 3.30 -5.79 -7.29
N GLY A 63 4.27 -5.50 -6.42
CA GLY A 63 5.43 -4.68 -6.76
C GLY A 63 5.03 -3.34 -7.40
N GLU A 64 5.64 -2.99 -8.53
CA GLU A 64 5.39 -1.76 -9.29
C GLU A 64 4.00 -1.66 -9.94
N ARG A 65 3.23 -2.76 -9.95
CA ARG A 65 1.87 -2.75 -10.51
C ARG A 65 0.83 -2.21 -9.53
N SER A 66 1.18 -2.12 -8.24
CA SER A 66 0.34 -1.53 -7.20
C SER A 66 0.12 -0.04 -7.44
N GLN A 67 -1.13 0.41 -7.38
CA GLN A 67 -1.46 1.82 -7.64
C GLN A 67 -0.82 2.76 -6.61
N TYR A 68 -0.74 2.37 -5.34
CA TYR A 68 -0.07 3.18 -4.32
C TYR A 68 1.44 3.27 -4.55
N VAL A 69 2.10 2.24 -5.10
CA VAL A 69 3.53 2.32 -5.49
C VAL A 69 3.72 3.33 -6.62
N ARG A 70 2.84 3.32 -7.63
CA ARG A 70 2.87 4.31 -8.73
C ARG A 70 2.57 5.72 -8.27
N ASN A 71 1.70 5.87 -7.27
CA ASN A 71 1.42 7.15 -6.63
C ASN A 71 2.65 7.64 -5.86
N ILE A 72 3.27 6.79 -5.04
CA ILE A 72 4.50 7.11 -4.29
C ILE A 72 5.64 7.54 -5.21
N ARG A 73 5.81 6.85 -6.35
CA ARG A 73 6.84 7.21 -7.34
C ARG A 73 6.64 8.63 -7.88
N ALA A 74 5.40 9.10 -7.98
CA ALA A 74 5.08 10.44 -8.46
C ALA A 74 5.13 11.50 -7.34
N ASP A 75 4.66 11.15 -6.15
CA ASP A 75 4.71 11.98 -4.94
C ASP A 75 4.99 11.09 -3.73
N PRO A 76 6.19 11.15 -3.13
CA PRO A 76 6.56 10.30 -2.02
C PRO A 76 5.95 10.74 -0.69
N ARG A 77 5.26 11.89 -0.64
CA ARG A 77 4.56 12.35 0.56
C ARG A 77 3.35 11.45 0.83
N VAL A 78 3.35 10.82 2.00
CA VAL A 78 2.30 9.88 2.40
C VAL A 78 1.91 10.10 3.85
N ARG A 79 0.77 9.51 4.23
CA ARG A 79 0.44 9.30 5.64
C ARG A 79 0.01 7.88 5.88
N VAL A 80 0.39 7.33 7.03
CA VAL A 80 0.00 6.00 7.48
C VAL A 80 -0.86 6.11 8.73
N ARG A 81 -2.00 5.41 8.75
CA ARG A 81 -2.83 5.27 9.93
C ARG A 81 -2.41 4.02 10.67
N LEU A 82 -1.89 4.18 11.89
CA LEU A 82 -1.49 3.10 12.78
C LEU A 82 -2.29 3.22 14.07
N ARG A 83 -3.02 2.15 14.45
CA ARG A 83 -3.84 2.13 15.68
C ARG A 83 -4.74 3.37 15.81
N GLY A 84 -5.41 3.73 14.72
CA GLY A 84 -6.30 4.90 14.65
C GLY A 84 -5.61 6.28 14.53
N ARG A 85 -4.28 6.38 14.65
CA ARG A 85 -3.55 7.66 14.56
C ARG A 85 -2.85 7.81 13.20
N TRP A 86 -2.94 9.02 12.63
CA TRP A 86 -2.25 9.35 11.39
C TRP A 86 -0.83 9.82 11.65
N HIS A 87 0.11 9.30 10.87
CA HIS A 87 1.52 9.69 10.87
C HIS A 87 1.90 10.08 9.44
N THR A 88 2.39 11.31 9.25
CA THR A 88 2.92 11.77 7.96
C THR A 88 4.36 11.30 7.82
N GLY A 89 4.77 11.01 6.59
CA GLY A 89 6.15 10.65 6.29
C GLY A 89 6.45 10.66 4.79
N THR A 90 7.66 10.26 4.47
CA THR A 90 8.13 10.12 3.09
C THR A 90 8.30 8.64 2.79
N ALA A 91 7.62 8.14 1.77
CA ALA A 91 7.76 6.76 1.33
C ALA A 91 8.99 6.62 0.42
N VAL A 92 9.85 5.67 0.75
CA VAL A 92 11.00 5.28 -0.07
C VAL A 92 10.70 3.90 -0.66
N LEU A 93 10.78 3.79 -1.99
CA LEU A 93 10.64 2.50 -2.67
C LEU A 93 12.01 1.81 -2.66
N LEU A 94 12.02 0.57 -2.19
CA LEU A 94 13.23 -0.25 -2.09
C LEU A 94 13.04 -1.51 -2.95
N PRO A 95 13.23 -1.41 -4.28
CA PRO A 95 12.99 -2.53 -5.19
C PRO A 95 14.01 -3.68 -5.04
N ASP A 96 15.21 -3.37 -4.55
CA ASP A 96 16.33 -4.31 -4.43
C ASP A 96 16.58 -4.77 -2.97
N ASP A 97 15.74 -4.36 -2.01
CA ASP A 97 15.89 -4.73 -0.60
C ASP A 97 15.24 -6.08 -0.31
N ASP A 98 15.91 -6.94 0.47
CA ASP A 98 15.36 -8.25 0.85
C ASP A 98 14.34 -8.07 1.98
N PRO A 99 13.04 -8.33 1.73
CA PRO A 99 12.01 -8.19 2.76
C PRO A 99 12.17 -9.18 3.93
N ARG A 100 12.98 -10.24 3.80
CA ARG A 100 13.26 -11.19 4.89
C ARG A 100 14.36 -10.73 5.84
N ALA A 101 15.18 -9.77 5.44
CA ALA A 101 16.30 -9.29 6.25
C ALA A 101 15.88 -8.24 7.32
N ARG A 102 14.58 -7.95 7.50
CA ARG A 102 14.06 -6.87 8.37
C ARG A 102 12.93 -7.27 9.32
#